data_AF-A0A1B6K9U8-F1
#
_entry.id   AF-A0A1B6K9U8-F1
#
_cell.length_a   1.000
_cell.length_b   1.000
_cell.length_c   1.000
_cell.angle_alpha   90.00
_cell.angle_beta   90.00
_cell.angle_gamma   90.00
#
_symmetry.space_group_name_H-M   'P 1'
#
loop_
_entity.id
_entity.type
_entity.pdbx_description
1 polymer ?
#
loop_
_entity_poly.entity_id
_entity_poly.type
_entity_poly.pdbx_seq_one_letter_code
_entity_poly.pdbx_strand_id
1 'polypeptide(L)'
;MLLKCQCADHKRCECQCHARDSAPNEIFVNRSLHLENIKYYGFDMDYTIAEYKSPQYERLGFNLIKERLVSLGYPQEILEFEYDPSFPIRGLWFDTLYGNLLKVDAYGNILVCVHGFTFLKHNEVYELYPNKFLQLDECRVYVLNTLFNLPETYLLACLIDFFTNSAQYTKDKTGVKSGNLLMSFKSIFQDVRNATDWVHIQGDLKSETVKNLDEYVKKDERLPVFLSRLRESGAKIFLLTNSDYRFTDHIMTYLFDFPHGPRHEEPHRNWKTYFDLIVVDARKPLFFGEGTILRQVDTTTGALRLGTHMGPLQKEQVYSGGSCDVFTELIKAKGKDVLYVGDHIFGDILKSKKIRGWRTFLIVPELIQELHVWTDKCQLFAELQGLDVMLGDLYKNLDSSTKEKPDISKVRHAIRDVTHKMDMSYGMLGSLFRSGSRQTFFSSQVVRYA
;
A
#
# COMPACT_ATOMS: atom_id res chain seq x y z
N MET A 1 13.72 -6.38 2.32
CA MET A 1 13.98 -7.80 2.03
C MET A 1 14.69 -7.86 0.69
N LEU A 2 16.02 -7.80 0.74
CA LEU A 2 16.89 -7.84 -0.42
C LEU A 2 18.19 -8.46 0.04
N LEU A 3 18.41 -9.73 -0.28
CA LEU A 3 19.79 -10.15 -0.49
C LEU A 3 20.27 -9.37 -1.71
N LYS A 4 20.95 -8.24 -1.46
CA LYS A 4 21.94 -7.74 -2.40
C LYS A 4 22.92 -8.91 -2.58
N CYS A 5 22.78 -9.65 -3.66
CA CYS A 5 23.87 -10.45 -4.17
C CYS A 5 24.90 -9.47 -4.75
N GLN A 6 25.62 -8.77 -3.87
CA GLN A 6 26.87 -8.12 -4.24
C GLN A 6 27.97 -9.17 -4.04
N CYS A 7 28.17 -10.02 -5.04
CA CYS A 7 29.41 -10.76 -5.20
C CYS A 7 30.15 -10.18 -6.40
N ALA A 8 31.19 -9.41 -6.11
CA ALA A 8 32.24 -9.09 -7.05
C ALA A 8 33.24 -10.25 -7.06
N ASP A 9 32.84 -11.42 -7.58
CA ASP A 9 33.79 -12.47 -7.98
C ASP A 9 33.14 -13.56 -8.83
N HIS A 10 33.83 -13.93 -9.91
CA HIS A 10 33.36 -14.74 -11.04
C HIS A 10 33.26 -16.27 -10.77
N LYS A 11 32.88 -16.71 -9.57
CA LYS A 11 32.74 -18.16 -9.28
C LYS A 11 31.37 -18.48 -8.66
N ARG A 12 30.58 -19.26 -9.41
CA ARG A 12 29.35 -19.98 -9.07
C ARG A 12 28.56 -19.43 -7.87
N CYS A 13 27.56 -18.62 -8.18
CA CYS A 13 26.53 -18.20 -7.24
C CYS A 13 25.59 -19.39 -6.98
N GLU A 14 25.86 -20.19 -5.94
CA GLU A 14 24.82 -21.04 -5.36
C GLU A 14 23.87 -20.11 -4.60
N CYS A 15 22.71 -19.80 -5.19
CA CYS A 15 21.59 -19.24 -4.45
C CYS A 15 21.10 -20.30 -3.46
N GLN A 16 21.74 -20.39 -2.30
CA GLN A 16 21.22 -21.17 -1.19
C GLN A 16 19.93 -20.51 -0.71
N CYS A 17 18.80 -21.04 -1.18
CA CYS A 17 17.49 -20.86 -0.60
C CYS A 17 17.44 -21.55 0.78
N HIS A 18 18.25 -21.05 1.72
CA HIS A 18 18.04 -21.34 3.13
C HIS A 18 16.77 -20.61 3.55
N ALA A 19 15.65 -21.35 3.56
CA ALA A 19 14.52 -21.00 4.39
C ALA A 19 15.07 -20.87 5.82
N ARG A 20 15.26 -19.64 6.28
CA ARG A 20 15.38 -19.42 7.71
C ARG A 20 14.00 -19.72 8.27
N ASP A 21 13.91 -20.72 9.14
CA ASP A 21 12.67 -21.11 9.86
C ASP A 21 12.03 -19.95 10.66
N SER A 22 12.63 -18.75 10.67
CA SER A 22 12.21 -17.54 11.38
C SER A 22 11.70 -16.39 10.51
N ALA A 23 11.59 -16.54 9.18
CA ALA A 23 11.24 -15.45 8.25
C ALA A 23 10.02 -14.57 8.62
N PRO A 24 8.89 -15.08 9.16
CA PRO A 24 7.71 -14.23 9.42
C PRO A 24 7.89 -13.19 10.53
N ASN A 25 8.93 -13.32 11.38
CA ASN A 25 9.17 -12.43 12.51
C ASN A 25 10.40 -11.51 12.32
N GLU A 26 10.99 -11.47 11.11
CA GLU A 26 12.18 -10.67 10.84
C GLU A 26 11.85 -9.21 10.46
N ILE A 27 12.69 -8.28 10.91
CA ILE A 27 12.70 -6.90 10.40
C ILE A 27 13.71 -6.85 9.25
N PHE A 28 13.22 -6.63 8.03
CA PHE A 28 14.10 -6.51 6.87
C PHE A 28 14.73 -5.12 6.75
N VAL A 29 16.00 -5.08 6.37
CA VAL A 29 16.80 -3.84 6.32
C VAL A 29 17.23 -3.52 4.90
N ASN A 30 16.87 -2.32 4.39
CA ASN A 30 17.40 -1.80 3.12
C ASN A 30 18.61 -0.87 3.33
N ARG A 31 18.67 -0.16 4.48
CA ARG A 31 19.76 0.73 4.89
C ARG A 31 20.04 0.56 6.37
N SER A 32 21.31 0.56 6.74
CA SER A 32 21.74 0.43 8.14
C SER A 32 21.07 1.50 9.03
N LEU A 33 20.60 1.06 10.20
CA LEU A 33 19.96 1.90 11.19
C LEU A 33 20.43 1.50 12.59
N HIS A 34 20.98 2.47 13.31
CA HIS A 34 21.40 2.31 14.70
C HIS A 34 20.23 2.78 15.59
N LEU A 35 19.53 1.83 16.22
CA LEU A 35 18.34 2.12 17.02
C LEU A 35 18.65 2.98 18.26
N GLU A 36 19.88 2.90 18.79
CA GLU A 36 20.38 3.75 19.88
C GLU A 36 20.33 5.25 19.57
N ASN A 37 20.35 5.63 18.29
CA ASN A 37 20.31 7.03 17.86
C ASN A 37 18.86 7.54 17.68
N ILE A 38 17.87 6.66 17.77
CA ILE A 38 16.46 7.02 17.64
C ILE A 38 15.95 7.51 18.99
N LYS A 39 15.45 8.74 19.00
CA LYS A 39 14.88 9.38 20.19
C LYS A 39 13.36 9.46 20.14
N TYR A 40 12.79 9.40 18.93
CA TYR A 40 11.37 9.53 18.69
C TYR A 40 10.87 8.39 17.80
N TYR A 41 9.90 7.63 18.30
CA TYR A 41 9.17 6.65 17.52
C TYR A 41 7.78 7.20 17.19
N GLY A 42 7.52 7.38 15.91
CA GLY A 42 6.24 7.87 15.43
C GLY A 42 5.47 6.78 14.73
N PHE A 43 4.16 6.72 14.94
CA PHE A 43 3.31 5.70 14.35
C PHE A 43 2.13 6.35 13.61
N ASP A 44 1.80 5.79 12.44
CA ASP A 44 0.44 5.87 11.92
C ASP A 44 -0.49 4.91 12.67
N MET A 45 -1.81 5.11 12.54
CA MET A 45 -2.81 4.23 13.15
C MET A 45 -3.28 3.15 12.17
N ASP A 46 -4.01 3.55 11.14
CA ASP A 46 -4.69 2.64 10.21
C ASP A 46 -3.68 1.79 9.43
N TYR A 47 -3.92 0.48 9.34
CA TYR A 47 -3.00 -0.52 8.74
C TYR A 47 -1.57 -0.54 9.29
N THR A 48 -1.30 0.15 10.40
CA THR A 48 0.00 0.22 11.06
C THR A 48 -0.06 -0.30 12.49
N ILE A 49 -0.76 0.41 13.38
CA ILE A 49 -1.11 -0.09 14.72
C ILE A 49 -2.41 -0.90 14.65
N ALA A 50 -3.39 -0.40 13.90
CA ALA A 50 -4.69 -1.02 13.68
C ALA A 50 -4.69 -1.78 12.36
N GLU A 51 -4.32 -3.07 12.38
CA GLU A 51 -4.41 -3.91 11.20
C GLU A 51 -5.85 -4.42 11.00
N TYR A 52 -6.46 -4.05 9.88
CA TYR A 52 -7.80 -4.53 9.53
C TYR A 52 -7.76 -5.97 9.00
N LYS A 53 -8.81 -6.75 9.29
CA LYS A 53 -8.93 -8.16 8.89
C LYS A 53 -9.35 -8.27 7.43
N SER A 54 -8.54 -9.01 6.66
CA SER A 54 -8.80 -9.34 5.26
C SER A 54 -9.43 -10.73 5.12
N PRO A 55 -10.46 -10.92 4.27
CA PRO A 55 -11.05 -9.95 3.34
C PRO A 55 -12.29 -9.19 3.88
N GLN A 56 -12.59 -9.30 5.17
CA GLN A 56 -13.83 -8.77 5.77
C GLN A 56 -13.94 -7.26 5.60
N TYR A 57 -12.86 -6.54 5.90
CA TYR A 57 -12.86 -5.09 5.86
C TYR A 57 -12.92 -4.53 4.44
N GLU A 58 -12.19 -5.14 3.50
CA GLU A 58 -12.25 -4.79 2.08
C GLU A 58 -13.64 -5.05 1.50
N ARG A 59 -14.28 -6.17 1.88
CA ARG A 59 -15.65 -6.48 1.47
C ARG A 59 -16.67 -5.47 1.99
N LEU A 60 -16.54 -5.02 3.24
CA LEU A 60 -17.38 -3.96 3.81
C LEU A 60 -17.24 -2.67 2.99
N GLY A 61 -16.00 -2.22 2.76
CA GLY A 61 -15.72 -1.04 1.94
C GLY A 61 -16.28 -1.17 0.52
N PHE A 62 -16.09 -2.32 -0.12
CA PHE A 62 -16.60 -2.60 -1.46
C PHE A 62 -18.12 -2.48 -1.53
N ASN A 63 -18.83 -3.07 -0.56
CA ASN A 63 -20.29 -3.05 -0.53
C ASN A 63 -20.85 -1.64 -0.35
N LEU A 64 -20.28 -0.85 0.56
CA LEU A 64 -20.69 0.53 0.79
C LEU A 64 -20.41 1.42 -0.45
N ILE A 65 -19.30 1.20 -1.14
CA ILE A 65 -18.96 1.97 -2.35
C ILE A 65 -19.95 1.67 -3.49
N LYS A 66 -20.28 0.39 -3.75
CA LYS A 66 -21.25 0.05 -4.81
C LYS A 66 -22.65 0.57 -4.51
N GLU A 67 -23.10 0.50 -3.26
CA GLU A 67 -24.38 1.10 -2.83
C GLU A 67 -24.39 2.61 -3.04
N ARG A 68 -23.27 3.28 -2.71
CA ARG A 68 -23.12 4.71 -2.96
C ARG A 68 -23.20 5.04 -4.45
N LEU A 69 -22.53 4.29 -5.32
CA LEU A 69 -22.60 4.52 -6.77
C LEU A 69 -24.02 4.34 -7.32
N VAL A 70 -24.75 3.32 -6.87
CA VAL A 70 -26.16 3.14 -7.25
C VAL A 70 -27.02 4.30 -6.80
N SER A 71 -26.80 4.83 -5.59
CA SER A 71 -27.50 6.04 -5.11
C SER A 71 -27.21 7.28 -5.98
N LEU A 72 -26.09 7.30 -6.70
CA LEU A 72 -25.71 8.36 -7.64
C LEU A 72 -26.21 8.11 -9.07
N GLY A 73 -26.92 7.01 -9.32
CA GLY A 73 -27.53 6.69 -10.61
C GLY A 73 -26.80 5.65 -11.45
N TYR A 74 -25.81 4.93 -10.89
CA TYR A 74 -25.27 3.76 -11.56
C TYR A 74 -26.32 2.63 -11.66
N PRO A 75 -26.21 1.71 -12.63
CA PRO A 75 -27.16 0.61 -12.83
C PRO A 75 -27.31 -0.28 -11.58
N GLN A 76 -28.51 -0.79 -11.32
CA GLN A 76 -28.81 -1.59 -10.12
C GLN A 76 -28.06 -2.93 -10.12
N GLU A 77 -27.73 -3.44 -11.30
CA GLU A 77 -27.01 -4.69 -11.53
C GLU A 77 -25.65 -4.73 -10.81
N ILE A 78 -25.02 -3.57 -10.56
CA ILE A 78 -23.74 -3.53 -9.85
C ILE A 78 -23.85 -3.95 -8.38
N LEU A 79 -25.05 -3.97 -7.79
CA LEU A 79 -25.28 -4.48 -6.43
C LEU A 79 -25.00 -5.98 -6.33
N GLU A 80 -25.09 -6.72 -7.44
CA GLU A 80 -24.80 -8.16 -7.49
C GLU A 80 -23.31 -8.46 -7.46
N PHE A 81 -22.43 -7.47 -7.62
CA PHE A 81 -20.99 -7.70 -7.56
C PHE A 81 -20.57 -8.19 -6.17
N GLU A 82 -19.73 -9.22 -6.14
CA GLU A 82 -19.12 -9.76 -4.93
C GLU A 82 -17.62 -9.50 -4.92
N TYR A 83 -17.10 -9.02 -3.78
CA TYR A 83 -15.68 -8.75 -3.62
C TYR A 83 -14.85 -10.06 -3.66
N ASP A 84 -13.95 -10.15 -4.64
CA ASP A 84 -12.98 -11.23 -4.78
C ASP A 84 -11.57 -10.74 -4.37
N PRO A 85 -11.03 -11.20 -3.22
CA PRO A 85 -9.70 -10.80 -2.76
C PRO A 85 -8.56 -11.38 -3.61
N SER A 86 -8.82 -12.34 -4.50
CA SER A 86 -7.78 -12.98 -5.33
C SER A 86 -7.35 -12.15 -6.54
N PHE A 87 -8.12 -11.11 -6.88
CA PHE A 87 -7.85 -10.22 -8.01
C PHE A 87 -6.94 -9.03 -7.67
N PRO A 88 -7.33 -8.11 -6.77
CA PRO A 88 -6.59 -6.85 -6.62
C PRO A 88 -5.27 -7.05 -5.88
N ILE A 89 -4.24 -6.34 -6.33
CA ILE A 89 -2.99 -6.17 -5.59
C ILE A 89 -2.71 -4.69 -5.40
N ARG A 90 -2.00 -4.35 -4.34
CA ARG A 90 -1.60 -2.97 -4.05
C ARG A 90 -0.54 -2.48 -5.04
N GLY A 91 -0.52 -1.17 -5.29
CA GLY A 91 0.47 -0.49 -6.11
C GLY A 91 0.20 -0.50 -7.62
N LEU A 92 -0.98 -0.97 -8.06
CA LEU A 92 -1.40 -0.88 -9.45
C LEU A 92 -1.62 0.57 -9.88
N TRP A 93 -1.44 0.81 -11.17
CA TRP A 93 -1.73 2.07 -11.82
C TRP A 93 -3.05 1.95 -12.57
N PHE A 94 -4.00 2.84 -12.30
CA PHE A 94 -5.19 2.97 -13.12
C PHE A 94 -4.97 4.03 -14.19
N ASP A 95 -4.99 3.63 -15.47
CA ASP A 95 -4.94 4.55 -16.60
C ASP A 95 -6.34 5.09 -16.91
N THR A 96 -6.61 6.32 -16.48
CA THR A 96 -7.93 6.97 -16.67
C THR A 96 -8.27 7.22 -18.14
N LEU A 97 -7.30 7.18 -19.06
CA LEU A 97 -7.57 7.39 -20.48
C LEU A 97 -8.17 6.14 -21.13
N TYR A 98 -7.63 4.95 -20.84
CA TYR A 98 -8.02 3.70 -21.49
C TYR A 98 -8.74 2.70 -20.57
N GLY A 99 -8.91 3.03 -19.29
CA GLY A 99 -9.63 2.19 -18.33
C GLY A 99 -8.90 0.90 -17.98
N ASN A 100 -7.56 0.94 -17.98
CA ASN A 100 -6.73 -0.24 -17.74
C ASN A 100 -6.10 -0.20 -16.35
N LEU A 101 -6.07 -1.35 -15.68
CA LEU A 101 -5.19 -1.60 -14.54
C LEU A 101 -3.83 -2.08 -15.05
N LEU A 102 -2.79 -1.36 -14.66
CA LEU A 102 -1.42 -1.58 -15.10
C LEU A 102 -0.55 -1.95 -13.90
N LYS A 103 0.12 -3.10 -14.01
CA LYS A 103 1.27 -3.42 -13.15
C LYS A 103 2.51 -2.95 -13.88
N VAL A 104 3.29 -2.06 -13.27
CA VAL A 104 4.46 -1.43 -13.92
C VAL A 104 5.72 -1.59 -13.09
N ASP A 105 6.88 -1.46 -13.73
CA ASP A 105 8.17 -1.38 -13.05
C ASP A 105 8.53 0.05 -12.63
N ALA A 106 9.71 0.22 -12.02
CA ALA A 106 10.23 1.50 -11.53
C ALA A 106 10.33 2.59 -12.61
N TYR A 107 10.40 2.20 -13.88
CA TYR A 107 10.58 3.10 -15.02
C TYR A 107 9.26 3.36 -15.75
N GLY A 108 8.14 2.75 -15.33
CA GLY A 108 6.86 2.88 -16.03
C GLY A 108 6.68 1.90 -17.20
N ASN A 109 7.57 0.90 -17.33
CA ASN A 109 7.34 -0.17 -18.31
C ASN A 109 6.23 -1.09 -17.80
N ILE A 110 5.33 -1.46 -18.70
CA ILE A 110 4.17 -2.29 -18.37
C ILE A 110 4.60 -3.76 -18.23
N LEU A 111 4.28 -4.35 -17.08
CA LEU A 111 4.46 -5.77 -16.76
C LEU A 111 3.19 -6.54 -17.13
N VAL A 112 2.05 -6.07 -16.60
CA VAL A 112 0.71 -6.64 -16.80
C VAL A 112 -0.26 -5.51 -17.14
N CYS A 113 -1.19 -5.76 -18.06
CA CYS A 113 -2.24 -4.82 -18.45
C CYS A 113 -3.57 -5.57 -18.46
N VAL A 114 -4.54 -5.07 -17.70
CA VAL A 114 -5.88 -5.68 -17.59
C VAL A 114 -6.95 -4.63 -17.88
N HIS A 115 -7.91 -4.99 -18.73
CA HIS A 115 -9.08 -4.18 -19.06
C HIS A 115 -10.33 -4.92 -18.58
N GLY A 116 -10.97 -4.42 -17.53
CA GLY A 116 -11.99 -5.18 -16.80
C GLY A 116 -11.35 -6.42 -16.17
N PHE A 117 -11.78 -7.61 -16.58
CA PHE A 117 -11.12 -8.88 -16.23
C PHE A 117 -10.31 -9.50 -17.38
N THR A 118 -10.19 -8.80 -18.51
CA THR A 118 -9.44 -9.29 -19.68
C THR A 118 -7.97 -8.89 -19.60
N PHE A 119 -7.08 -9.88 -19.50
CA PHE A 119 -5.63 -9.68 -19.61
C PHE A 119 -5.24 -9.43 -21.06
N LEU A 120 -4.74 -8.23 -21.35
CA LEU A 120 -4.39 -7.86 -22.73
C LEU A 120 -3.10 -8.53 -23.18
N LYS A 121 -3.12 -9.08 -24.40
CA LYS A 121 -1.94 -9.66 -25.05
C LYS A 121 -0.96 -8.57 -25.47
N HIS A 122 0.27 -8.98 -25.77
CA HIS A 122 1.34 -8.06 -26.11
C HIS A 122 0.98 -7.12 -27.26
N ASN A 123 0.37 -7.62 -28.34
CA ASN A 123 -0.05 -6.82 -29.49
C ASN A 123 -1.09 -5.76 -29.10
N GLU A 124 -2.10 -6.12 -28.32
CA GLU A 124 -3.14 -5.20 -27.85
C GLU A 124 -2.56 -4.11 -26.93
N VAL A 125 -1.59 -4.49 -26.08
CA VAL A 125 -0.84 -3.52 -25.27
C VAL A 125 -0.05 -2.55 -26.14
N TYR A 126 0.58 -3.01 -27.24
CA TYR A 126 1.33 -2.13 -28.15
C TYR A 126 0.42 -1.15 -28.92
N GLU A 127 -0.83 -1.51 -29.19
CA GLU A 127 -1.79 -0.60 -29.84
C GLU A 127 -2.17 0.58 -28.94
N LEU A 128 -2.27 0.34 -27.62
CA LEU A 128 -2.59 1.37 -26.62
C LEU A 128 -1.34 2.08 -26.09
N TYR A 129 -0.23 1.35 -25.97
CA TYR A 129 1.04 1.79 -25.41
C TYR A 129 2.18 1.40 -26.35
N PRO A 130 2.47 2.19 -27.42
CA PRO A 130 3.43 1.82 -28.47
C PRO A 130 4.84 1.46 -27.98
N ASN A 131 5.27 2.02 -26.85
CA ASN A 131 6.57 1.73 -26.25
C ASN A 131 6.49 0.76 -25.06
N LYS A 132 5.34 0.11 -24.83
CA LYS A 132 5.03 -0.68 -23.62
C LYS A 132 5.39 0.07 -22.33
N PHE A 133 5.19 1.38 -22.36
CA PHE A 133 5.64 2.33 -21.36
C PHE A 133 4.55 3.36 -21.13
N LEU A 134 4.37 3.75 -19.87
CA LEU A 134 3.54 4.86 -19.47
C LEU A 134 4.32 5.74 -18.50
N GLN A 135 4.40 7.03 -18.80
CA GLN A 135 4.95 8.01 -17.86
C GLN A 135 3.95 8.21 -16.71
N LEU A 136 4.47 8.27 -15.49
CA LEU A 136 3.66 8.66 -14.34
C LEU A 136 3.29 10.15 -14.46
N ASP A 137 2.05 10.41 -14.88
CA ASP A 137 1.43 11.72 -14.94
C ASP A 137 0.16 11.70 -14.09
N GLU A 138 0.12 12.47 -13.00
CA GLU A 138 -0.98 12.52 -12.04
C GLU A 138 -2.32 12.95 -12.67
N CYS A 139 -2.30 13.61 -13.84
CA CYS A 139 -3.51 13.98 -14.59
C CYS A 139 -4.19 12.78 -15.28
N ARG A 140 -3.44 11.70 -15.51
CA ARG A 140 -3.88 10.50 -16.25
C ARG A 140 -3.82 9.23 -15.40
N VAL A 141 -2.81 9.09 -14.56
CA VAL A 141 -2.50 7.88 -13.80
C VAL A 141 -2.80 8.10 -12.34
N TYR A 142 -3.61 7.20 -11.77
CA TYR A 142 -3.78 7.08 -10.33
C TYR A 142 -3.07 5.84 -9.81
N VAL A 143 -2.27 5.98 -8.75
CA VAL A 143 -1.53 4.87 -8.15
C VAL A 143 -2.24 4.41 -6.88
N LEU A 144 -2.73 3.17 -6.89
CA LEU A 144 -3.53 2.54 -5.84
C LEU A 144 -2.62 2.00 -4.72
N ASN A 145 -2.02 2.88 -3.91
CA ASN A 145 -0.88 2.58 -3.03
C ASN A 145 -1.22 2.04 -1.63
N THR A 146 -2.46 2.15 -1.16
CA THR A 146 -2.86 1.76 0.20
C THR A 146 -3.76 0.53 0.16
N LEU A 147 -3.88 -0.17 1.29
CA LEU A 147 -4.83 -1.29 1.40
C LEU A 147 -6.28 -0.83 1.32
N PHE A 148 -6.57 0.43 1.67
CA PHE A 148 -7.87 1.06 1.41
C PHE A 148 -8.22 1.16 -0.08
N ASN A 149 -7.23 1.08 -0.98
CA ASN A 149 -7.49 1.11 -2.42
C ASN A 149 -7.89 -0.28 -2.98
N LEU A 150 -7.80 -1.38 -2.22
CA LEU A 150 -8.13 -2.71 -2.75
C LEU A 150 -9.60 -2.86 -3.18
N PRO A 151 -10.61 -2.36 -2.43
CA PRO A 151 -12.01 -2.41 -2.84
C PRO A 151 -12.25 -1.69 -4.16
N GLU A 152 -11.77 -0.45 -4.29
CA GLU A 152 -11.96 0.33 -5.51
C GLU A 152 -11.17 -0.22 -6.70
N THR A 153 -10.00 -0.84 -6.46
CA THR A 153 -9.21 -1.50 -7.51
C THR A 153 -10.04 -2.58 -8.19
N TYR A 154 -10.67 -3.42 -7.37
CA TYR A 154 -11.53 -4.47 -7.87
C TYR A 154 -12.83 -3.92 -8.46
N LEU A 155 -13.46 -2.93 -7.83
CA LEU A 155 -14.68 -2.30 -8.35
C LEU A 155 -14.48 -1.64 -9.71
N LEU A 156 -13.33 -1.00 -9.94
CA LEU A 156 -12.97 -0.46 -11.26
C LEU A 156 -12.91 -1.59 -12.29
N ALA A 157 -12.29 -2.73 -11.97
CA ALA A 157 -12.30 -3.89 -12.86
C ALA A 157 -13.73 -4.39 -13.14
N CYS A 158 -14.58 -4.53 -12.12
CA CYS A 158 -15.98 -4.93 -12.29
C CYS A 158 -16.75 -3.98 -13.20
N LEU A 159 -16.64 -2.67 -12.97
CA LEU A 159 -17.36 -1.66 -13.74
C LEU A 159 -16.89 -1.63 -15.19
N ILE A 160 -15.57 -1.64 -15.42
CA ILE A 160 -15.01 -1.67 -16.78
C ILE A 160 -15.45 -2.94 -17.51
N ASP A 161 -15.44 -4.09 -16.84
CA ASP A 161 -15.91 -5.35 -17.42
C ASP A 161 -17.41 -5.31 -17.76
N PHE A 162 -18.24 -4.90 -16.79
CA PHE A 162 -19.68 -4.77 -16.94
C PHE A 162 -20.07 -3.87 -18.11
N PHE A 163 -19.52 -2.65 -18.16
CA PHE A 163 -19.84 -1.71 -19.23
C PHE A 163 -19.27 -2.12 -20.58
N THR A 164 -18.14 -2.83 -20.62
CA THR A 164 -17.52 -3.28 -21.87
C THR A 164 -18.28 -4.47 -22.47
N ASN A 165 -18.84 -5.34 -21.64
CA ASN A 165 -19.50 -6.58 -22.07
C ASN A 165 -21.04 -6.47 -22.13
N SER A 166 -21.63 -5.41 -21.59
CA SER A 166 -23.07 -5.19 -21.63
C SER A 166 -23.55 -4.75 -23.02
N ALA A 167 -24.58 -5.42 -23.54
CA ALA A 167 -25.18 -5.12 -24.84
C ALA A 167 -25.82 -3.72 -24.91
N GLN A 168 -26.06 -3.07 -23.78
CA GLN A 168 -26.65 -1.73 -23.70
C GLN A 168 -25.64 -0.61 -24.00
N TYR A 169 -24.35 -0.94 -24.01
CA TYR A 169 -23.27 0.03 -24.16
C TYR A 169 -22.42 -0.31 -25.39
N THR A 170 -21.96 0.73 -26.08
CA THR A 170 -20.98 0.58 -27.17
C THR A 170 -19.61 1.02 -26.69
N LYS A 171 -18.62 0.13 -26.79
CA LYS A 171 -17.24 0.43 -26.43
C LYS A 171 -16.65 1.53 -27.30
N ASP A 172 -15.99 2.49 -26.68
CA ASP A 172 -15.11 3.48 -27.32
C ASP A 172 -13.69 3.31 -26.77
N LYS A 173 -12.70 3.92 -27.43
CA LYS A 173 -11.29 3.84 -27.01
C LYS A 173 -11.06 4.41 -25.61
N THR A 174 -11.85 5.42 -25.22
CA THR A 174 -11.66 6.15 -23.95
C THR A 174 -12.87 6.08 -23.01
N GLY A 175 -13.79 5.15 -23.24
CA GLY A 175 -15.00 4.99 -22.44
C GLY A 175 -16.05 4.09 -23.09
N VAL A 176 -17.31 4.32 -22.72
CA VAL A 176 -18.47 3.63 -23.27
C VAL A 176 -19.59 4.62 -23.60
N LYS A 177 -20.42 4.28 -24.59
CA LYS A 177 -21.57 5.10 -25.01
C LYS A 177 -22.88 4.36 -24.78
N SER A 178 -23.90 5.08 -24.31
CA SER A 178 -25.28 4.60 -24.27
C SER A 178 -26.20 5.71 -24.82
N GLY A 179 -26.75 5.49 -26.01
CA GLY A 179 -27.48 6.53 -26.75
C GLY A 179 -26.61 7.78 -26.96
N ASN A 180 -27.06 8.92 -26.41
CA ASN A 180 -26.37 10.21 -26.50
C ASN A 180 -25.41 10.50 -25.32
N LEU A 181 -25.22 9.53 -24.42
CA LEU A 181 -24.38 9.68 -23.23
C LEU A 181 -23.03 8.99 -23.45
N LEU A 182 -21.93 9.73 -23.24
CA LEU A 182 -20.57 9.21 -23.22
C LEU A 182 -20.07 9.16 -21.78
N MET A 183 -19.74 7.96 -21.30
CA MET A 183 -19.09 7.75 -20.01
C MET A 183 -17.62 7.45 -20.27
N SER A 184 -16.76 8.44 -20.02
CA SER A 184 -15.31 8.23 -20.11
C SER A 184 -14.81 7.34 -18.97
N PHE A 185 -13.72 6.59 -19.18
CA PHE A 185 -13.11 5.83 -18.10
C PHE A 185 -12.59 6.74 -16.97
N LYS A 186 -12.19 7.97 -17.31
CA LYS A 186 -11.81 9.00 -16.34
C LYS A 186 -12.98 9.43 -15.46
N SER A 187 -14.17 9.63 -16.03
CA SER A 187 -15.36 9.98 -15.24
C SER A 187 -15.81 8.83 -14.35
N ILE A 188 -15.79 7.58 -14.85
CA ILE A 188 -16.08 6.39 -14.03
C ILE A 188 -15.12 6.31 -12.84
N PHE A 189 -13.82 6.49 -13.09
CA PHE A 189 -12.83 6.53 -12.03
C PHE A 189 -13.08 7.65 -11.01
N GLN A 190 -13.43 8.84 -11.47
CA GLN A 190 -13.72 9.96 -10.58
C GLN A 190 -14.93 9.69 -9.69
N ASP A 191 -15.98 9.06 -10.23
CA ASP A 191 -17.16 8.67 -9.46
C ASP A 191 -16.81 7.64 -8.39
N VAL A 192 -16.03 6.60 -8.74
CA VAL A 192 -15.54 5.58 -7.78
C VAL A 192 -14.69 6.22 -6.69
N ARG A 193 -13.79 7.14 -7.05
CA ARG A 193 -12.96 7.88 -6.08
C ARG A 193 -13.81 8.72 -5.15
N ASN A 194 -14.75 9.49 -5.69
CA ASN A 194 -15.66 10.32 -4.92
C ASN A 194 -16.54 9.48 -3.98
N ALA A 195 -17.03 8.33 -4.44
CA ALA A 195 -17.80 7.40 -3.63
C ALA A 195 -16.96 6.79 -2.50
N THR A 196 -15.71 6.40 -2.80
CA THR A 196 -14.77 5.89 -1.80
C THR A 196 -14.47 6.94 -0.74
N ASP A 197 -14.14 8.17 -1.14
CA ASP A 197 -13.89 9.28 -0.21
C ASP A 197 -15.14 9.60 0.63
N TRP A 198 -16.32 9.58 0.02
CA TRP A 198 -17.58 9.76 0.74
C TRP A 198 -17.79 8.67 1.80
N VAL A 199 -17.60 7.40 1.45
CA VAL A 199 -17.73 6.26 2.36
C VAL A 199 -16.77 6.36 3.54
N HIS A 200 -15.53 6.81 3.31
CA HIS A 200 -14.51 6.95 4.37
C HIS A 200 -14.71 8.19 5.27
N ILE A 201 -15.25 9.29 4.74
CA ILE A 201 -15.33 10.58 5.45
C ILE A 201 -16.72 10.82 6.04
N GLN A 202 -17.77 10.54 5.29
CA GLN A 202 -19.16 10.89 5.61
C GLN A 202 -20.09 9.68 5.76
N GLY A 203 -19.75 8.57 5.10
CA GLY A 203 -20.58 7.37 5.09
C GLY A 203 -20.37 6.47 6.30
N ASP A 204 -20.96 5.28 6.20
CA ASP A 204 -21.12 4.37 7.33
C ASP A 204 -19.94 3.43 7.58
N LEU A 205 -18.83 3.53 6.82
CA LEU A 205 -17.71 2.59 7.00
C LEU A 205 -17.19 2.62 8.43
N LYS A 206 -16.95 3.81 8.98
CA LYS A 206 -16.45 3.96 10.35
C LYS A 206 -17.47 3.51 11.39
N SER A 207 -18.75 3.82 11.19
CA SER A 207 -19.81 3.45 12.13
C SER A 207 -20.04 1.93 12.15
N GLU A 208 -20.09 1.28 10.99
CA GLU A 208 -20.18 -0.18 10.86
C GLU A 208 -18.93 -0.88 11.42
N THR A 209 -17.74 -0.33 11.19
CA THR A 209 -16.50 -0.88 11.76
C THR A 209 -16.55 -0.88 13.29
N VAL A 210 -16.97 0.23 13.90
CA VAL A 210 -17.03 0.37 15.36
C VAL A 210 -18.12 -0.51 15.98
N LYS A 211 -19.20 -0.81 15.25
CA LYS A 211 -20.25 -1.74 15.71
C LYS A 211 -19.73 -3.17 15.88
N ASN A 212 -18.74 -3.60 15.09
CA ASN A 212 -18.19 -4.95 15.16
C ASN A 212 -16.65 -4.99 15.02
N LEU A 213 -15.94 -4.40 15.99
CA LEU A 213 -14.47 -4.31 15.96
C LEU A 213 -13.78 -5.67 15.95
N ASP A 214 -14.37 -6.69 16.59
CA ASP A 214 -13.86 -8.06 16.58
C ASP A 214 -13.88 -8.68 15.18
N GLU A 215 -14.83 -8.32 14.33
CA GLU A 215 -14.87 -8.82 12.94
C GLU A 215 -13.84 -8.13 12.04
N TYR A 216 -13.55 -6.86 12.30
CA TYR A 216 -12.81 -6.01 11.37
C TYR A 216 -11.38 -5.66 11.78
N VAL A 217 -11.02 -5.71 13.06
CA VAL A 217 -9.73 -5.22 13.56
C VAL A 217 -8.99 -6.33 14.30
N LYS A 218 -7.74 -6.60 13.89
CA LYS A 218 -6.87 -7.52 14.61
C LYS A 218 -6.43 -6.89 15.93
N LYS A 219 -6.45 -7.69 16.99
CA LYS A 219 -6.08 -7.29 18.34
C LYS A 219 -4.91 -8.14 18.82
N ASP A 220 -3.87 -7.51 19.36
CA ASP A 220 -2.63 -8.16 19.78
C ASP A 220 -2.22 -7.66 21.18
N GLU A 221 -2.20 -8.58 22.15
CA GLU A 221 -1.84 -8.30 23.55
C GLU A 221 -0.38 -7.84 23.73
N ARG A 222 0.46 -8.02 22.71
CA ARG A 222 1.86 -7.60 22.73
C ARG A 222 2.04 -6.11 22.45
N LEU A 223 1.02 -5.42 21.92
CA LEU A 223 1.10 -4.00 21.57
C LEU A 223 1.39 -3.10 22.80
N PRO A 224 0.67 -3.21 23.93
CA PRO A 224 1.00 -2.49 25.16
C PRO A 224 2.43 -2.74 25.65
N VAL A 225 2.88 -4.00 25.59
CA VAL A 225 4.24 -4.41 25.99
C VAL A 225 5.28 -3.70 25.12
N PHE A 226 5.08 -3.71 23.80
CA PHE A 226 5.99 -3.13 22.82
C PHE A 226 6.15 -1.62 23.03
N LEU A 227 5.05 -0.88 23.16
CA LEU A 227 5.11 0.57 23.37
C LEU A 227 5.70 0.93 24.74
N SER A 228 5.44 0.13 25.79
CA SER A 228 6.08 0.35 27.09
C SER A 228 7.59 0.20 27.01
N ARG A 229 8.09 -0.87 26.36
CA ARG A 229 9.53 -1.12 26.19
C ARG A 229 10.24 -0.02 25.40
N LEU A 230 9.59 0.52 24.37
CA LEU A 230 10.14 1.67 23.63
C LEU A 230 10.29 2.91 24.52
N ARG A 231 9.39 3.12 25.48
CA ARG A 231 9.51 4.23 26.45
C ARG A 231 10.55 3.97 27.51
N GLU A 232 10.65 2.73 27.99
CA GLU A 232 11.66 2.31 28.95
C GLU A 232 13.09 2.50 28.41
N SER A 233 13.27 2.47 27.08
CA SER A 233 14.56 2.81 26.44
C SER A 233 14.92 4.31 26.50
N GLY A 234 14.04 5.15 27.06
CA GLY A 234 14.20 6.61 27.11
C GLY A 234 13.74 7.34 25.84
N ALA A 235 13.20 6.62 24.85
CA ALA A 235 12.64 7.24 23.66
C ALA A 235 11.22 7.77 23.92
N LYS A 236 10.84 8.79 23.16
CA LYS A 236 9.49 9.36 23.17
C LYS A 236 8.67 8.75 22.05
N ILE A 237 7.37 8.58 22.28
CA ILE A 237 6.45 7.99 21.31
C ILE A 237 5.40 9.01 20.88
N PHE A 238 5.08 9.06 19.59
CA PHE A 238 3.97 9.87 19.10
C PHE A 238 3.07 9.11 18.13
N LEU A 239 1.78 9.46 18.16
CA LEU A 239 0.81 9.06 17.15
C LEU A 239 0.60 10.21 16.18
N LEU A 240 0.63 9.91 14.87
CA LEU A 240 0.36 10.87 13.81
C LEU A 240 -0.52 10.20 12.75
N THR A 241 -1.84 10.39 12.88
CA THR A 241 -2.85 9.72 12.06
C THR A 241 -3.68 10.71 11.24
N ASN A 242 -4.14 10.26 10.06
CA ASN A 242 -5.09 11.01 9.23
C ASN A 242 -6.53 10.90 9.75
N SER A 243 -6.84 9.90 10.56
CA SER A 243 -8.19 9.69 11.10
C SER A 243 -8.53 10.78 12.13
N ASP A 244 -9.82 11.04 12.31
CA ASP A 244 -10.33 11.98 13.31
C ASP A 244 -10.22 11.40 14.72
N TYR A 245 -10.34 12.26 15.74
CA TYR A 245 -10.20 11.84 17.13
C TYR A 245 -11.23 10.80 17.57
N ARG A 246 -12.51 10.92 17.18
CA ARG A 246 -13.55 10.01 17.67
C ARG A 246 -13.28 8.60 17.18
N PHE A 247 -12.99 8.45 15.89
CA PHE A 247 -12.64 7.15 15.33
C PHE A 247 -11.35 6.59 15.95
N THR A 248 -10.31 7.45 16.07
CA THR A 248 -9.04 7.08 16.71
C THR A 248 -9.25 6.57 18.14
N ASP A 249 -10.07 7.25 18.95
CA ASP A 249 -10.30 6.88 20.34
C ASP A 249 -11.04 5.54 20.46
N HIS A 250 -11.99 5.23 19.58
CA HIS A 250 -12.67 3.92 19.57
C HIS A 250 -11.73 2.78 19.19
N ILE A 251 -10.99 2.93 18.09
CA ILE A 251 -10.05 1.91 17.61
C ILE A 251 -8.95 1.68 18.64
N MET A 252 -8.31 2.74 19.13
CA MET A 252 -7.22 2.64 20.10
C MET A 252 -7.72 2.16 21.47
N THR A 253 -8.94 2.47 21.88
CA THR A 253 -9.51 1.88 23.10
C THR A 253 -9.67 0.37 22.93
N TYR A 254 -10.24 -0.09 21.83
CA TYR A 254 -10.39 -1.52 21.55
C TYR A 254 -9.05 -2.26 21.49
N LEU A 255 -8.03 -1.67 20.84
CA LEU A 255 -6.70 -2.28 20.73
C LEU A 255 -5.96 -2.41 22.06
N PHE A 256 -6.33 -1.63 23.07
CA PHE A 256 -5.72 -1.66 24.41
C PHE A 256 -6.65 -2.25 25.48
N ASP A 257 -7.86 -2.66 25.10
CA ASP A 257 -8.87 -3.22 26.00
C ASP A 257 -8.49 -4.65 26.42
N PHE A 258 -7.55 -4.73 27.35
CA PHE A 258 -7.11 -5.95 28.03
C PHE A 258 -7.31 -5.76 29.54
N PRO A 259 -7.50 -6.84 30.31
CA PRO A 259 -7.67 -6.74 31.76
C PRO A 259 -6.39 -6.31 32.51
N HIS A 260 -5.30 -6.06 31.77
CA HIS A 260 -3.98 -5.69 32.28
C HIS A 260 -3.33 -4.59 31.44
N GLY A 261 -2.27 -4.00 31.98
CA GLY A 261 -1.39 -3.07 31.27
C GLY A 261 -0.33 -3.80 30.42
N PRO A 262 0.88 -3.24 30.31
CA PRO A 262 2.01 -3.88 29.61
C PRO A 262 2.43 -5.23 30.17
N ARG A 263 2.17 -5.52 31.44
CA ARG A 263 2.44 -6.81 32.08
C ARG A 263 1.16 -7.29 32.74
N HIS A 264 0.97 -8.60 32.86
CA HIS A 264 -0.24 -9.19 33.44
C HIS A 264 -0.49 -8.75 34.89
N GLU A 265 0.56 -8.37 35.63
CA GLU A 265 0.44 -7.88 37.00
C GLU A 265 0.11 -6.37 37.09
N GLU A 266 0.23 -5.63 35.99
CA GLU A 266 -0.04 -4.19 35.95
C GLU A 266 -1.51 -3.93 35.61
N PRO A 267 -2.15 -2.91 36.23
CA PRO A 267 -3.53 -2.56 35.92
C PRO A 267 -3.68 -2.06 34.48
N HIS A 268 -4.87 -2.24 33.90
CA HIS A 268 -5.23 -1.65 32.61
C HIS A 268 -4.95 -0.14 32.59
N ARG A 269 -4.46 0.36 31.44
CA ARG A 269 -4.10 1.76 31.23
C ARG A 269 -4.72 2.29 29.96
N ASN A 270 -5.19 3.54 30.02
CA ASN A 270 -5.70 4.23 28.84
C ASN A 270 -4.61 4.35 27.76
N TRP A 271 -4.97 4.05 26.50
CA TRP A 271 -4.08 4.06 25.34
C TRP A 271 -3.32 5.39 25.19
N LYS A 272 -3.94 6.54 25.52
CA LYS A 272 -3.33 7.86 25.42
C LYS A 272 -2.06 7.96 26.28
N THR A 273 -2.01 7.24 27.40
CA THR A 273 -0.86 7.25 28.32
C THR A 273 0.37 6.54 27.77
N TYR A 274 0.26 5.81 26.65
CA TYR A 274 1.38 5.20 25.95
C TYR A 274 2.10 6.16 25.00
N PHE A 275 1.50 7.30 24.67
CA PHE A 275 2.06 8.29 23.76
C PHE A 275 2.45 9.56 24.51
N ASP A 276 3.61 10.13 24.19
CA ASP A 276 4.00 11.45 24.66
C ASP A 276 3.28 12.57 23.89
N LEU A 277 2.82 12.26 22.68
CA LEU A 277 2.16 13.20 21.78
C LEU A 277 1.19 12.48 20.84
N ILE A 278 0.00 13.04 20.67
CA ILE A 278 -1.05 12.47 19.82
C ILE A 278 -1.54 13.55 18.87
N VAL A 279 -1.40 13.29 17.57
CA VAL A 279 -1.85 14.18 16.50
C VAL A 279 -2.81 13.40 15.59
N VAL A 280 -4.04 13.88 15.51
CA VAL A 280 -5.10 13.39 14.62
C VAL A 280 -5.30 14.35 13.45
N ASP A 281 -6.12 13.99 12.47
CA ASP A 281 -6.41 14.81 11.29
C ASP A 281 -5.15 15.36 10.60
N ALA A 282 -4.06 14.58 10.57
CA ALA A 282 -2.76 15.06 10.13
C ALA A 282 -2.74 15.51 8.66
N ARG A 283 -3.63 14.96 7.82
CA ARG A 283 -3.71 15.19 6.37
C ARG A 283 -2.39 14.91 5.63
N LYS A 284 -1.70 13.83 5.99
CA LYS A 284 -0.54 13.33 5.24
C LYS A 284 -0.95 13.06 3.78
N PRO A 285 -0.16 13.49 2.77
CA PRO A 285 1.22 14.00 2.87
C PRO A 285 1.36 15.50 3.10
N LEU A 286 0.26 16.28 3.12
CA LEU A 286 0.30 17.74 3.29
C LEU A 286 1.03 18.13 4.57
N PHE A 287 0.85 17.34 5.64
CA PHE A 287 1.57 17.47 6.92
C PHE A 287 3.08 17.67 6.77
N PHE A 288 3.72 16.94 5.85
CA PHE A 288 5.17 17.00 5.67
C PHE A 288 5.61 18.24 4.88
N GLY A 289 4.70 18.88 4.14
CA GLY A 289 4.89 20.15 3.46
C GLY A 289 4.46 21.34 4.32
N GLU A 290 3.49 22.12 3.83
CA GLU A 290 2.92 23.29 4.51
C GLU A 290 2.05 22.93 5.73
N GLY A 291 1.44 21.75 5.73
CA GLY A 291 0.52 21.29 6.77
C GLY A 291 -0.75 22.13 6.86
N THR A 292 -1.34 22.12 8.06
CA THR A 292 -2.53 22.91 8.40
C THR A 292 -2.32 23.62 9.74
N ILE A 293 -3.29 24.40 10.18
CA ILE A 293 -3.26 25.01 11.52
C ILE A 293 -3.26 23.92 12.59
N LEU A 294 -2.42 24.08 13.62
CA LEU A 294 -2.41 23.18 14.78
C LEU A 294 -3.55 23.57 15.73
N ARG A 295 -4.45 22.63 16.03
CA ARG A 295 -5.54 22.83 16.98
C ARG A 295 -5.45 21.81 18.12
N GLN A 296 -6.16 22.08 19.22
CA GLN A 296 -6.33 21.16 20.33
C GLN A 296 -7.71 20.52 20.27
N VAL A 297 -7.80 19.21 20.52
CA VAL A 297 -9.06 18.49 20.62
C VAL A 297 -9.58 18.58 22.06
N ASP A 298 -10.86 18.88 22.22
CA ASP A 298 -11.56 18.58 23.47
C ASP A 298 -11.91 17.10 23.48
N THR A 299 -11.19 16.32 24.27
CA THR A 299 -11.34 14.86 24.34
C THR A 299 -12.69 14.40 24.89
N THR A 300 -13.45 15.29 25.54
CA THR A 300 -14.79 14.99 26.09
C THR A 300 -15.84 15.01 24.99
N THR A 301 -15.79 16.03 24.13
CA THR A 301 -16.76 16.23 23.05
C THR A 301 -16.28 15.66 21.71
N GLY A 302 -14.97 15.47 21.57
CA GLY A 302 -14.27 15.19 20.32
C GLY A 302 -14.21 16.37 19.35
N ALA A 303 -14.66 17.56 19.77
CA ALA A 303 -14.63 18.75 18.94
C ALA A 303 -13.27 19.46 19.01
N LEU A 304 -12.96 20.24 17.97
CA LEU A 304 -11.75 21.05 17.96
C LEU A 304 -11.98 22.36 18.71
N ARG A 305 -11.10 22.69 19.65
CA ARG A 305 -11.10 23.99 20.33
C ARG A 305 -10.87 25.10 19.32
N LEU A 306 -11.50 26.25 19.57
CA LEU A 306 -11.38 27.43 18.73
C LEU A 306 -9.98 28.06 18.86
N GLY A 307 -9.40 28.45 17.74
CA GLY A 307 -8.08 29.08 17.66
C GLY A 307 -6.94 28.12 17.35
N THR A 308 -5.75 28.69 17.14
CA THR A 308 -4.50 27.96 16.92
C THR A 308 -3.84 27.68 18.25
N HIS A 309 -3.38 26.45 18.47
CA HIS A 309 -2.63 26.10 19.67
C HIS A 309 -1.22 26.72 19.61
N MET A 310 -0.91 27.61 20.55
CA MET A 310 0.38 28.31 20.65
C MET A 310 1.20 27.90 21.89
N GLY A 311 0.64 27.02 22.73
CA GLY A 311 1.28 26.59 23.97
C GLY A 311 2.27 25.43 23.79
N PRO A 312 3.01 25.05 24.85
CA PRO A 312 3.80 23.84 24.81
C PRO A 312 2.91 22.60 24.62
N LEU A 313 3.50 21.52 24.10
CA LEU A 313 2.83 20.23 24.03
C LEU A 313 2.73 19.63 25.44
N GLN A 314 1.54 19.20 25.81
CA GLN A 314 1.26 18.60 27.11
C GLN A 314 0.95 17.12 26.94
N LYS A 315 1.36 16.32 27.93
CA LYS A 315 1.03 14.89 27.96
C LYS A 315 -0.48 14.70 28.04
N GLU A 316 -0.95 13.61 27.43
CA GLU A 316 -2.36 13.21 27.40
C GLU A 316 -3.33 14.18 26.71
N GLN A 317 -2.82 15.30 26.17
CA GLN A 317 -3.57 16.18 25.28
C GLN A 317 -3.50 15.65 23.84
N VAL A 318 -4.57 15.90 23.11
CA VAL A 318 -4.69 15.50 21.70
C VAL A 318 -4.72 16.75 20.83
N TYR A 319 -3.94 16.71 19.75
CA TYR A 319 -3.82 17.78 18.79
C TYR A 319 -4.39 17.35 17.43
N SER A 320 -4.81 18.31 16.63
CA SER A 320 -5.38 18.08 15.30
C SER A 320 -4.68 18.96 14.27
N GLY A 321 -4.35 18.37 13.12
CA GLY A 321 -3.69 19.05 12.01
C GLY A 321 -2.22 19.39 12.30
N GLY A 322 -1.84 20.64 12.05
CA GLY A 322 -0.46 21.10 12.17
C GLY A 322 0.41 20.74 10.96
N SER A 323 1.72 20.93 11.13
CA SER A 323 2.74 20.58 10.13
C SER A 323 3.94 19.92 10.80
N CYS A 324 4.76 19.24 10.00
CA CYS A 324 5.99 18.64 10.48
C CYS A 324 6.96 19.67 11.07
N ASP A 325 6.95 20.92 10.61
CA ASP A 325 7.81 21.98 11.14
C ASP A 325 7.38 22.38 12.55
N VAL A 326 6.09 22.69 12.73
CA VAL A 326 5.51 23.00 14.04
C VAL A 326 5.75 21.83 14.99
N PHE A 327 5.54 20.61 14.51
CA PHE A 327 5.78 19.40 15.29
C PHE A 327 7.24 19.30 15.75
N THR A 328 8.19 19.45 14.81
CA THR A 328 9.63 19.35 15.07
C THR A 328 10.14 20.43 16.01
N GLU A 329 9.62 21.66 15.89
CA GLU A 329 9.93 22.76 16.81
C GLU A 329 9.46 22.48 18.23
N LEU A 330 8.23 21.96 18.36
CA LEU A 330 7.65 21.66 19.67
C LEU A 330 8.33 20.47 20.36
N ILE A 331 8.72 19.43 19.62
CA ILE A 331 9.45 18.28 20.17
C ILE A 331 10.97 18.50 20.22
N LYS A 332 11.49 19.55 19.57
CA LYS A 332 12.93 19.85 19.41
C LYS A 332 13.74 18.67 18.86
N ALA A 333 13.14 17.88 17.96
CA ALA A 333 13.80 16.75 17.33
C ALA A 333 14.57 17.19 16.08
N LYS A 334 15.57 16.42 15.67
CA LYS A 334 16.12 16.50 14.31
C LYS A 334 15.57 15.35 13.49
N GLY A 335 15.47 15.51 12.17
CA GLY A 335 14.85 14.48 11.31
C GLY A 335 15.44 13.07 11.48
N LYS A 336 16.77 12.94 11.65
CA LYS A 336 17.42 11.64 11.85
C LYS A 336 17.19 11.01 13.24
N ASP A 337 16.66 11.77 14.19
CA ASP A 337 16.30 11.30 15.54
C ASP A 337 14.94 10.57 15.53
N VAL A 338 14.18 10.67 14.43
CA VAL A 338 12.82 10.14 14.28
C VAL A 338 12.84 8.87 13.44
N LEU A 339 12.23 7.80 13.96
CA LEU A 339 11.79 6.63 13.19
C LEU A 339 10.27 6.69 13.05
N TYR A 340 9.78 6.92 11.82
CA TYR A 340 8.35 6.93 11.53
C TYR A 340 7.91 5.62 10.89
N VAL A 341 6.89 5.01 11.48
CA VAL A 341 6.32 3.72 11.13
C VAL A 341 4.95 3.95 10.49
N GLY A 342 4.75 3.45 9.27
CA GLY A 342 3.49 3.60 8.52
C GLY A 342 3.37 2.57 7.40
N ASP A 343 2.18 2.39 6.83
CA ASP A 343 1.90 1.47 5.72
C ASP A 343 1.86 2.17 4.36
N HIS A 344 1.63 3.48 4.35
CA HIS A 344 1.48 4.26 3.12
C HIS A 344 2.85 4.64 2.55
N ILE A 345 3.32 3.87 1.55
CA ILE A 345 4.63 4.06 0.89
C ILE A 345 4.88 5.50 0.39
N PHE A 346 3.84 6.18 -0.08
CA PHE A 346 3.95 7.57 -0.53
C PHE A 346 3.72 8.58 0.60
N GLY A 347 2.57 8.50 1.26
CA GLY A 347 2.11 9.44 2.28
C GLY A 347 3.02 9.50 3.50
N ASP A 348 3.41 8.35 4.03
CA ASP A 348 4.18 8.23 5.28
C ASP A 348 5.68 8.13 5.01
N ILE A 349 6.08 7.30 4.05
CA ILE A 349 7.48 6.90 3.89
C ILE A 349 8.22 7.84 2.95
N LEU A 350 7.79 7.95 1.69
CA LEU A 350 8.49 8.75 0.68
C LEU A 350 8.54 10.24 1.06
N LYS A 351 7.42 10.82 1.50
CA LYS A 351 7.32 12.26 1.80
C LYS A 351 8.09 12.63 3.08
N SER A 352 7.99 11.84 4.15
CA SER A 352 8.80 12.06 5.36
C SER A 352 10.30 11.94 5.07
N LYS A 353 10.69 10.95 4.24
CA LYS A 353 12.09 10.73 3.85
C LYS A 353 12.65 11.87 3.01
N LYS A 354 11.96 12.25 1.93
CA LYS A 354 12.45 13.24 0.97
C LYS A 354 12.44 14.66 1.52
N ILE A 355 11.38 15.03 2.24
CA ILE A 355 11.19 16.42 2.67
C ILE A 355 11.91 16.67 4.00
N ARG A 356 11.86 15.72 4.94
CA ARG A 356 12.30 15.94 6.34
C ARG A 356 13.47 15.06 6.77
N GLY A 357 13.87 14.09 5.95
CA GLY A 357 15.01 13.22 6.24
C GLY A 357 14.77 12.25 7.41
N TRP A 358 13.50 11.95 7.71
CA TRP A 358 13.14 10.99 8.75
C TRP A 358 13.69 9.58 8.43
N ARG A 359 13.93 8.78 9.48
CA ARG A 359 14.11 7.34 9.33
C ARG A 359 12.74 6.71 9.22
N THR A 360 12.65 5.63 8.46
CA THR A 360 11.38 5.11 7.97
C THR A 360 11.32 3.62 8.23
N PHE A 361 10.14 3.15 8.65
CA PHE A 361 9.80 1.75 8.78
C PHE A 361 8.47 1.55 8.04
N LEU A 362 8.47 0.72 7.00
CA LEU A 362 7.26 0.43 6.25
C LEU A 362 6.60 -0.86 6.75
N ILE A 363 5.33 -0.77 7.11
CA ILE A 363 4.48 -1.93 7.36
C ILE A 363 3.90 -2.43 6.03
N VAL A 364 4.05 -3.73 5.77
CA VAL A 364 3.51 -4.39 4.57
C VAL A 364 2.78 -5.65 5.04
N PRO A 365 1.48 -5.56 5.37
CA PRO A 365 0.71 -6.70 5.88
C PRO A 365 0.72 -7.91 4.93
N GLU A 366 0.74 -7.66 3.61
CA GLU A 366 0.77 -8.72 2.60
C GLU A 366 2.06 -9.54 2.61
N LEU A 367 3.12 -9.04 3.25
CA LEU A 367 4.44 -9.67 3.23
C LEU A 367 4.43 -11.07 3.85
N ILE A 368 3.56 -11.34 4.82
CA ILE A 368 3.46 -12.66 5.46
C ILE A 368 3.08 -13.73 4.42
N GLN A 369 2.04 -13.46 3.63
CA GLN A 369 1.60 -14.37 2.59
C GLN A 369 2.61 -14.44 1.44
N GLU A 370 3.18 -13.30 1.05
CA GLU A 370 4.24 -13.23 0.03
C GLU A 370 5.47 -14.08 0.39
N LEU A 371 5.88 -14.07 1.68
CA LEU A 371 6.98 -14.87 2.20
C LEU A 371 6.68 -16.37 2.16
N HIS A 372 5.45 -16.75 2.52
CA HIS A 372 5.02 -18.14 2.45
C HIS A 372 5.07 -18.67 1.02
N VAL A 373 4.45 -17.97 0.07
CA VAL A 373 4.48 -18.34 -1.35
C VAL A 373 5.89 -18.32 -1.91
N TRP A 374 6.71 -17.32 -1.55
CA TRP A 374 8.10 -17.24 -1.98
C TRP A 374 8.91 -18.46 -1.53
N THR A 375 8.75 -18.89 -0.29
CA THR A 375 9.47 -20.04 0.28
C THR A 375 9.03 -21.32 -0.42
N ASP A 376 7.73 -21.52 -0.59
CA ASP A 376 7.14 -22.70 -1.21
C ASP A 376 7.46 -22.82 -2.71
N LYS A 377 7.61 -21.68 -3.40
CA LYS A 377 7.80 -21.60 -4.86
C LYS A 377 9.18 -21.10 -5.28
N CYS A 378 10.15 -21.04 -4.37
CA CYS A 378 11.50 -20.52 -4.64
C CYS A 378 12.20 -21.23 -5.81
N GLN A 379 11.88 -22.49 -6.06
CA GLN A 379 12.40 -23.27 -7.19
C GLN A 379 12.03 -22.69 -8.55
N LEU A 380 10.81 -22.14 -8.71
CA LEU A 380 10.39 -21.48 -9.95
C LEU A 380 11.23 -20.22 -10.21
N PHE A 381 11.57 -19.50 -9.14
CA PHE A 381 12.44 -18.33 -9.26
C PHE A 381 13.89 -18.73 -9.63
N ALA A 382 14.41 -19.80 -9.03
CA ALA A 382 15.73 -20.33 -9.38
C ALA A 382 15.78 -20.83 -10.83
N GLU A 383 14.73 -21.50 -11.31
CA GLU A 383 14.58 -21.91 -12.70
C GLU A 383 14.58 -20.69 -13.64
N LEU A 384 13.80 -19.65 -13.29
CA LEU A 384 13.74 -18.41 -14.06
C LEU A 384 15.12 -17.71 -14.14
N GLN A 385 15.87 -17.67 -13.04
CA GLN A 385 17.25 -17.16 -13.04
C GLN A 385 18.16 -17.98 -13.95
N GLY A 386 18.04 -19.31 -13.93
CA GLY A 386 18.81 -20.19 -14.82
C GLY A 386 18.50 -19.93 -16.30
N LEU A 387 17.24 -19.71 -16.64
CA LEU A 387 16.82 -19.37 -18.00
C LEU A 387 17.32 -17.98 -18.45
N ASP A 388 17.31 -16.99 -17.56
CA ASP A 388 17.85 -15.65 -17.84
C ASP A 388 19.38 -15.72 -18.09
N VAL A 389 20.12 -16.53 -17.33
CA VAL A 389 21.56 -16.78 -17.55
C VAL A 389 21.79 -17.48 -18.89
N MET A 390 21.01 -18.52 -19.21
CA MET A 390 21.10 -19.24 -20.48
C MET A 390 20.86 -18.30 -21.67
N LEU A 391 19.88 -17.39 -21.56
CA LEU A 391 19.63 -16.38 -22.57
C LEU A 391 20.81 -15.42 -22.71
N GLY A 392 21.43 -15.01 -21.60
CA GLY A 392 22.65 -14.21 -21.60
C GLY A 392 23.83 -14.90 -22.30
N ASP A 393 24.04 -16.19 -22.03
CA ASP A 393 25.13 -16.96 -22.64
C ASP A 393 24.96 -17.14 -24.15
N LEU A 394 23.73 -17.24 -24.65
CA LEU A 394 23.44 -17.27 -26.09
C LEU A 394 23.86 -15.96 -26.81
N TYR A 395 23.80 -14.83 -26.11
CA TYR A 395 24.16 -13.52 -26.66
C TYR A 395 25.62 -13.12 -26.40
N LYS A 396 26.27 -13.70 -25.39
CA LYS A 396 27.56 -13.27 -24.86
C LYS A 396 28.69 -13.20 -25.90
N ASN A 397 28.69 -14.13 -26.86
CA ASN A 397 29.76 -14.25 -27.86
C ASN A 397 29.39 -13.62 -29.21
N LEU A 398 28.27 -12.88 -29.29
CA LEU A 398 27.89 -12.20 -30.52
C LEU A 398 28.53 -10.81 -30.58
N ASP A 399 29.39 -10.61 -31.57
CA ASP A 399 30.02 -9.33 -31.87
C ASP A 399 29.44 -8.67 -33.13
N SER A 400 29.99 -7.53 -33.53
CA SER A 400 29.55 -6.80 -34.73
C SER A 400 29.74 -7.57 -36.05
N SER A 401 30.46 -8.69 -36.04
CA SER A 401 30.69 -9.54 -37.21
C SER A 401 29.65 -10.66 -37.34
N THR A 402 28.85 -10.91 -36.29
CA THR A 402 27.83 -11.95 -36.27
C THR A 402 26.68 -11.60 -37.21
N LYS A 403 26.46 -12.44 -38.24
CA LYS A 403 25.39 -12.27 -39.24
C LYS A 403 24.15 -13.12 -38.96
N GLU A 404 24.27 -14.15 -38.13
CA GLU A 404 23.18 -15.06 -37.79
C GLU A 404 22.65 -14.78 -36.39
N LYS A 405 21.32 -14.68 -36.28
CA LYS A 405 20.66 -14.45 -35.00
C LYS A 405 20.46 -15.80 -34.29
N PRO A 406 20.83 -15.95 -33.00
CA PRO A 406 20.55 -17.16 -32.26
C PRO A 406 19.04 -17.40 -32.15
N ASP A 407 18.62 -18.66 -32.23
CA ASP A 407 17.23 -19.03 -31.96
C ASP A 407 16.99 -19.06 -30.44
N ILE A 408 16.27 -18.06 -29.97
CA ILE A 408 15.90 -17.88 -28.56
C ILE A 408 14.45 -18.30 -28.28
N SER A 409 13.75 -18.84 -29.26
CA SER A 409 12.29 -19.05 -29.18
C SER A 409 11.92 -19.99 -28.03
N LYS A 410 12.67 -21.10 -27.88
CA LYS A 410 12.47 -22.07 -26.79
C LYS A 410 12.72 -21.46 -25.41
N VAL A 411 13.84 -20.75 -25.24
CA VAL A 411 14.20 -20.12 -23.96
C VAL A 411 13.19 -19.02 -23.60
N ARG A 412 12.78 -18.18 -24.56
CA ARG A 412 11.75 -17.15 -24.33
C ARG A 412 10.39 -17.73 -23.97
N HIS A 413 10.01 -18.86 -24.56
CA HIS A 413 8.77 -19.54 -24.21
C HIS A 413 8.84 -20.09 -22.78
N ALA A 414 9.93 -20.78 -22.43
CA ALA A 414 10.16 -21.27 -21.07
C ALA A 414 10.14 -20.13 -20.02
N ILE A 415 10.82 -19.01 -20.29
CA ILE A 415 10.80 -17.82 -19.40
C ILE A 415 9.37 -17.34 -19.17
N ARG A 416 8.55 -17.25 -20.23
CA ARG A 416 7.15 -16.81 -20.13
C ARG A 416 6.30 -17.77 -19.31
N ASP A 417 6.46 -19.08 -19.55
CA ASP A 417 5.69 -20.11 -18.86
C ASP A 417 6.03 -20.17 -17.38
N VAL A 418 7.32 -20.12 -17.03
CA VAL A 418 7.78 -20.09 -15.64
C VAL A 418 7.34 -18.79 -14.95
N THR A 419 7.46 -17.64 -15.64
CA THR A 419 6.96 -16.35 -15.12
C THR A 419 5.46 -16.41 -14.82
N HIS A 420 4.66 -16.94 -15.75
CA HIS A 420 3.22 -17.08 -15.54
C HIS A 420 2.88 -18.01 -14.38
N LYS A 421 3.50 -19.21 -14.30
CA LYS A 421 3.29 -20.15 -13.20
C LYS A 421 3.67 -19.54 -11.84
N MET A 422 4.77 -18.80 -11.79
CA MET A 422 5.23 -18.14 -10.58
C MET A 422 4.26 -17.03 -10.18
N ASP A 423 3.87 -16.15 -11.09
CA ASP A 423 2.96 -15.04 -10.81
C ASP A 423 1.59 -15.58 -10.33
N MET A 424 1.02 -16.59 -10.99
CA MET A 424 -0.25 -17.21 -10.58
C MET A 424 -0.22 -17.85 -9.18
N SER A 425 0.97 -18.14 -8.63
CA SER A 425 1.07 -18.66 -7.26
C SER A 425 0.74 -17.61 -6.19
N TYR A 426 0.77 -16.32 -6.54
CA TYR A 426 0.45 -15.21 -5.65
C TYR A 426 -1.00 -14.71 -5.81
N GLY A 427 -1.61 -14.93 -6.97
CA GLY A 427 -2.92 -14.39 -7.35
C GLY A 427 -2.96 -13.98 -8.82
N MET A 428 -4.11 -13.49 -9.29
CA MET A 428 -4.32 -13.18 -10.71
C MET A 428 -3.37 -12.09 -11.25
N LEU A 429 -2.99 -11.13 -10.42
CA LEU A 429 -2.06 -10.06 -10.80
C LEU A 429 -0.61 -10.32 -10.34
N GLY A 430 -0.34 -11.50 -9.76
CA GLY A 430 0.98 -11.90 -9.26
C GLY A 430 1.46 -11.14 -8.01
N SER A 431 2.73 -11.33 -7.65
CA SER A 431 3.32 -10.74 -6.43
C SER A 431 3.29 -9.20 -6.41
N LEU A 432 3.04 -8.59 -5.26
CA LEU A 432 3.19 -7.16 -5.01
C LEU A 432 4.57 -6.63 -5.43
N PHE A 433 5.62 -7.45 -5.31
CA PHE A 433 7.00 -7.02 -5.51
C PHE A 433 7.55 -7.27 -6.92
N ARG A 434 6.95 -8.18 -7.70
CA ARG A 434 7.51 -8.56 -9.01
C ARG A 434 6.49 -9.17 -9.98
N SER A 435 6.91 -9.24 -11.25
CA SER A 435 6.37 -10.17 -12.25
C SER A 435 7.56 -10.88 -12.89
N GLY A 436 7.67 -12.19 -12.68
CA GLY A 436 8.90 -12.91 -13.03
C GLY A 436 10.15 -12.32 -12.38
N SER A 437 11.19 -12.06 -13.18
CA SER A 437 12.44 -11.44 -12.74
C SER A 437 12.37 -9.91 -12.62
N ARG A 438 11.26 -9.27 -13.01
CA ARG A 438 11.11 -7.81 -13.05
C ARG A 438 10.44 -7.28 -11.79
N GLN A 439 11.08 -6.32 -11.12
CA GLN A 439 10.55 -5.68 -9.93
C GLN A 439 9.45 -4.67 -10.27
N THR A 440 8.45 -4.56 -9.39
CA THR A 440 7.38 -3.57 -9.52
C THR A 440 7.83 -2.17 -9.11
N PHE A 441 7.06 -1.18 -9.53
CA PHE A 441 7.18 0.21 -9.06
C PHE A 441 7.12 0.28 -7.53
N PHE A 442 6.17 -0.43 -6.90
CA PHE A 442 6.06 -0.53 -5.45
C PHE A 442 7.35 -1.07 -4.81
N SER A 443 7.87 -2.21 -5.30
CA SER A 443 9.13 -2.78 -4.81
C SER A 443 10.28 -1.77 -4.87
N SER A 444 10.40 -1.03 -5.97
CA SER A 444 11.46 -0.03 -6.12
C SER A 444 11.33 1.12 -5.11
N GLN A 445 10.11 1.52 -4.77
CA GLN A 445 9.86 2.54 -3.76
C GLN A 445 10.18 2.02 -2.35
N VAL A 446 9.81 0.79 -2.01
CA VAL A 446 10.16 0.15 -0.73
C VAL A 446 11.67 0.18 -0.53
N VAL A 447 12.43 -0.32 -1.51
CA VAL A 447 13.90 -0.38 -1.45
C VAL A 447 14.51 1.01 -1.34
N ARG A 448 13.94 1.99 -2.05
CA ARG A 448 14.49 3.34 -2.13
C ARG A 448 14.11 4.21 -0.94
N TYR A 449 12.98 4.01 -0.28
CA TYR A 449 12.46 4.96 0.72
C TYR A 449 12.17 4.37 2.10
N ALA A 450 11.93 3.06 2.23
CA ALA A 450 11.88 2.37 3.53
C ALA A 450 13.29 1.98 3.95
#